data_AF-A0A8C6DG79-F1
#
_entry.id   AF-A0A8C6DG79-F1
#
_cell.length_a   1.000
_cell.length_b   1.000
_cell.length_c   1.000
_cell.angle_alpha   90.00
_cell.angle_beta   90.00
_cell.angle_gamma   90.00
#
_symmetry.space_group_name_H-M   'P 1'
#
loop_
_entity.id
_entity.type
_entity.pdbx_description
1 polymer ?
#
loop_
_entity_poly.entity_id
_entity_poly.type
_entity_poly.pdbx_seq_one_letter_code
_entity_poly.pdbx_strand_id
1 'polypeptide(L)'
;MRLLPLLVGFSTLLNCCCTQNCTKTPCHPNAKCEIRNGAEGCYCNIGYSGNGVTICEDDNECGNLTQSCGENANCTNTQGSYYCMCAPGFRSSNNQDKFITNDGTICIEIVNPDCHLDNACIAENINKTLTKIRHIEEPVALLREVYRNSVKDLSPIDIITYTEVLAESSPLLGYMNSTNSAKDTFSNSTLTEFVKTLNNFVQKDTFTVWDKLSTNQRRTHLTKLIHTAEQATLRISQNFQKTTQFDTNSSDIALKTLFFDSHHMKYIHPHMNMDGDNIKIFPKRKTAYDSNGSVAVAFLYYKSIGPLFSSSDNLLEPQSYEKAEEEGRVISSVISLSISSNPPTLYELEKVTFTLSHIKTTDKYKSQCAFWNYLPDTMNGSWSSEGCELTYSNDTHTSCRCNHLTHFAILMSSSSSILFCSIVAGLLHYFFLAAFAWMCIEGIHLYLIVVGVIYNKGFLHKNFYIFGYLSPAVVVGFSASLGYRYYGTTKVCWLSTENNFIWSFIGPACLIILVNLLAFGVIIYKVFRHTAGLKPEVSCYENIRSCARGALALLFLLGTTWIFGVLHVVHASVVTAYLFTVSNAFQGMFIFLFLCILSRKIQEEYYRLFKNVPCCFGCLR
;
A
#
# COMPACT_ATOMS: atom_id res chain seq x y z
N MET A 1 -76.35 4.03 27.32
CA MET A 1 -76.03 4.89 28.48
C MET A 1 -74.77 5.66 28.09
N ARG A 2 -74.75 6.95 27.73
CA ARG A 2 -75.62 8.11 27.93
C ARG A 2 -75.28 9.17 26.86
N LEU A 3 -76.33 9.72 26.24
CA LEU A 3 -76.59 11.17 26.06
C LEU A 3 -75.68 12.02 25.14
N LEU A 4 -76.22 12.35 23.95
CA LEU A 4 -76.28 13.74 23.43
C LEU A 4 -77.04 14.62 24.46
N PRO A 5 -76.91 15.98 24.53
CA PRO A 5 -77.19 16.85 23.37
C PRO A 5 -76.70 18.35 23.37
N LEU A 6 -76.91 19.06 22.23
CA LEU A 6 -77.35 20.49 22.07
C LEU A 6 -76.38 21.65 22.47
N LEU A 7 -76.26 22.85 21.87
CA LEU A 7 -76.99 23.71 20.90
C LEU A 7 -76.02 24.85 20.45
N VAL A 8 -75.86 25.18 19.16
CA VAL A 8 -76.56 26.23 18.35
C VAL A 8 -76.07 27.68 18.51
N GLY A 9 -75.85 28.33 17.36
CA GLY A 9 -75.75 29.79 17.22
C GLY A 9 -75.73 30.29 15.76
N PHE A 10 -76.91 30.39 15.15
CA PHE A 10 -77.42 31.38 14.14
C PHE A 10 -76.51 31.81 12.95
N SER A 11 -76.79 31.50 11.68
CA SER A 11 -77.89 31.92 10.75
C SER A 11 -77.84 33.37 10.24
N THR A 12 -77.70 33.54 8.92
CA THR A 12 -78.49 34.40 7.96
C THR A 12 -77.81 34.27 6.58
N LEU A 13 -78.39 33.57 5.60
CA LEU A 13 -79.39 34.00 4.59
C LEU A 13 -78.84 34.91 3.47
N LEU A 14 -78.73 34.32 2.27
CA LEU A 14 -78.95 34.80 0.87
C LEU A 14 -78.16 33.82 -0.04
N ASN A 15 -78.66 33.16 -1.08
CA ASN A 15 -79.67 33.57 -2.03
C ASN A 15 -80.20 32.35 -2.83
N CYS A 16 -81.51 32.40 -3.10
CA CYS A 16 -82.31 31.92 -4.23
C CYS A 16 -82.14 30.53 -4.92
N CYS A 17 -83.32 29.99 -5.18
CA CYS A 17 -83.69 28.83 -5.97
C CYS A 17 -83.31 28.94 -7.46
N CYS A 18 -83.00 27.82 -8.11
CA CYS A 18 -83.55 27.48 -9.43
C CYS A 18 -83.58 25.95 -9.62
N THR A 19 -84.80 25.45 -9.81
CA THR A 19 -85.17 24.16 -10.40
C THR A 19 -84.78 24.06 -11.88
N GLN A 20 -84.25 22.91 -12.36
CA GLN A 20 -84.58 22.21 -13.63
C GLN A 20 -83.50 21.12 -13.90
N ASN A 21 -83.79 19.82 -13.98
CA ASN A 21 -84.47 19.01 -15.02
C ASN A 21 -83.74 18.93 -16.39
N CYS A 22 -82.59 18.23 -16.46
CA CYS A 22 -82.03 17.73 -17.74
C CYS A 22 -83.03 16.70 -18.34
N THR A 23 -84.03 17.16 -19.10
CA THR A 23 -85.27 16.38 -19.40
C THR A 23 -85.35 15.80 -20.80
N LYS A 24 -84.28 15.77 -21.60
CA LYS A 24 -84.38 15.17 -22.95
C LYS A 24 -83.33 14.14 -23.38
N THR A 25 -82.22 13.96 -22.66
CA THR A 25 -81.29 12.83 -22.92
C THR A 25 -80.40 12.61 -21.71
N PRO A 26 -80.19 11.36 -21.23
CA PRO A 26 -79.16 11.08 -20.23
C PRO A 26 -77.78 11.38 -20.84
N CYS A 27 -76.93 12.11 -20.10
CA CYS A 27 -75.55 12.36 -20.52
C CYS A 27 -74.77 11.04 -20.57
N HIS A 28 -73.69 11.03 -21.35
CA HIS A 28 -72.74 9.93 -21.34
C HIS A 28 -72.22 9.70 -19.89
N PRO A 29 -71.92 8.45 -19.44
CA PRO A 29 -71.50 8.19 -18.06
C PRO A 29 -70.28 8.98 -17.58
N ASN A 30 -69.37 9.34 -18.51
CA ASN A 30 -68.20 10.19 -18.25
C ASN A 30 -68.47 11.69 -18.55
N ALA A 31 -69.72 12.14 -18.49
CA ALA A 31 -70.11 13.54 -18.71
C ALA A 31 -71.05 14.04 -17.61
N LYS A 32 -71.04 15.35 -17.39
CA LYS A 32 -71.89 16.05 -16.42
C LYS A 32 -72.71 17.13 -17.10
N CYS A 33 -73.95 17.29 -16.65
CA CYS A 33 -74.86 18.34 -17.08
C CYS A 33 -74.44 19.64 -16.37
N GLU A 34 -73.90 20.61 -17.12
CA GLU A 34 -73.47 21.90 -16.59
C GLU A 34 -73.91 23.03 -17.54
N ILE A 35 -73.89 24.29 -17.07
CA ILE A 35 -74.19 25.46 -17.89
C ILE A 35 -72.88 26.21 -18.13
N ARG A 36 -72.36 26.20 -19.37
CA ARG A 36 -71.23 27.03 -19.79
C ARG A 36 -71.71 28.10 -20.76
N ASN A 37 -71.38 29.37 -20.48
CA ASN A 37 -71.74 30.52 -21.31
C ASN A 37 -73.25 30.64 -21.63
N GLY A 38 -74.11 30.26 -20.69
CA GLY A 38 -75.57 30.36 -20.85
C GLY A 38 -76.22 29.24 -21.68
N ALA A 39 -75.46 28.26 -22.17
CA ALA A 39 -75.98 27.06 -22.81
C ALA A 39 -75.93 25.86 -21.85
N GLU A 40 -77.05 25.17 -21.67
CA GLU A 40 -77.15 23.91 -20.93
C GLU A 40 -76.75 22.75 -21.86
N GLY A 41 -75.81 21.94 -21.42
CA GLY A 41 -75.31 20.81 -22.20
C GLY A 41 -74.63 19.75 -21.35
N CYS A 42 -74.50 18.54 -21.90
CA CYS A 42 -73.63 17.53 -21.32
C CYS A 42 -72.19 17.83 -21.75
N TYR A 43 -71.31 17.99 -20.78
CA TYR A 43 -69.89 18.20 -21.01
C TYR A 43 -69.12 17.01 -20.45
N CYS A 44 -68.18 16.46 -21.23
CA CYS A 44 -67.32 15.40 -20.75
C CYS A 44 -66.54 15.84 -19.51
N ASN A 45 -66.31 14.90 -18.59
CA ASN A 45 -65.48 15.13 -17.41
C ASN A 45 -64.05 15.50 -17.85
N ILE A 46 -63.31 16.16 -16.96
CA ILE A 46 -61.90 16.50 -17.20
C ILE A 46 -61.13 15.20 -17.56
N GLY A 47 -60.30 15.24 -18.61
CA GLY A 47 -59.57 14.09 -19.15
C GLY A 47 -60.35 13.27 -20.19
N TYR A 48 -61.52 13.76 -20.64
CA TYR A 48 -62.30 13.15 -21.71
C TYR A 48 -62.73 14.20 -22.73
N SER A 49 -62.69 13.84 -24.01
CA SER A 49 -63.19 14.65 -25.12
C SER A 49 -64.33 13.95 -25.87
N GLY A 50 -65.27 14.74 -26.38
CA GLY A 50 -66.37 14.23 -27.17
C GLY A 50 -67.57 15.16 -27.17
N ASN A 51 -68.73 14.63 -27.57
CA ASN A 51 -69.96 15.41 -27.67
C ASN A 51 -70.78 15.43 -26.36
N GLY A 52 -70.32 14.76 -25.30
CA GLY A 52 -70.95 14.76 -23.98
C GLY A 52 -72.25 13.95 -23.86
N VAL A 53 -72.91 13.67 -24.99
CA VAL A 53 -74.21 13.00 -25.04
C VAL A 53 -74.07 11.52 -25.40
N THR A 54 -73.32 11.19 -26.44
CA THR A 54 -73.12 9.80 -26.90
C THR A 54 -71.67 9.35 -26.85
N ILE A 55 -70.73 10.28 -26.86
CA ILE A 55 -69.29 10.02 -26.95
C ILE A 55 -68.58 10.92 -25.94
N CYS A 56 -67.89 10.31 -24.97
CA CYS A 56 -66.78 10.91 -24.24
C CYS A 56 -65.66 9.88 -24.21
N GLU A 57 -64.72 10.05 -25.12
CA GLU A 57 -63.52 9.22 -25.21
C GLU A 57 -62.45 9.80 -24.30
N ASP A 58 -61.65 8.88 -23.77
CA ASP A 58 -60.54 9.20 -22.90
C ASP A 58 -59.46 9.97 -23.68
N ASP A 59 -59.03 11.11 -23.16
CA ASP A 59 -57.96 11.88 -23.77
C ASP A 59 -56.63 11.18 -23.51
N ASN A 60 -55.99 10.63 -24.55
CA ASN A 60 -54.69 9.99 -24.37
C ASN A 60 -53.57 11.03 -24.26
N GLU A 61 -53.29 11.51 -23.06
CA GLU A 61 -52.23 12.52 -22.83
C GLU A 61 -50.81 11.99 -23.08
N CYS A 62 -50.66 10.68 -23.26
CA CYS A 62 -49.41 10.03 -23.65
C CYS A 62 -49.25 9.86 -25.17
N GLY A 63 -50.22 10.26 -25.99
CA GLY A 63 -50.20 10.09 -27.45
C GLY A 63 -49.15 10.96 -28.16
N ASN A 64 -48.73 12.08 -27.56
CA ASN A 64 -47.70 12.97 -28.11
C ASN A 64 -46.46 12.94 -27.20
N LEU A 65 -45.56 11.99 -27.48
CA LEU A 65 -44.47 11.52 -26.61
C LEU A 65 -43.41 12.57 -26.22
N THR A 66 -43.38 13.76 -26.82
CA THR A 66 -42.23 14.66 -26.72
C THR A 66 -42.29 15.68 -25.58
N GLN A 67 -43.40 15.84 -24.85
CA GLN A 67 -43.45 16.90 -23.83
C GLN A 67 -44.36 16.69 -22.61
N SER A 68 -45.05 15.55 -22.50
CA SER A 68 -45.89 15.31 -21.32
C SER A 68 -45.00 15.06 -20.09
N CYS A 69 -44.32 13.92 -19.95
CA CYS A 69 -43.66 13.54 -18.69
C CYS A 69 -42.25 14.11 -18.40
N GLY A 70 -41.70 14.96 -19.26
CA GLY A 70 -40.30 15.42 -19.16
C GLY A 70 -39.27 14.34 -19.56
N GLU A 71 -37.97 14.70 -19.56
CA GLU A 71 -36.89 13.75 -19.91
C GLU A 71 -36.73 12.63 -18.87
N ASN A 72 -36.38 11.42 -19.33
CA ASN A 72 -36.15 10.22 -18.51
C ASN A 72 -37.38 9.73 -17.71
N ALA A 73 -38.60 10.06 -18.16
CA ALA A 73 -39.85 9.59 -17.57
C ALA A 73 -40.71 8.84 -18.61
N ASN A 74 -41.48 7.86 -18.16
CA ASN A 74 -42.40 7.08 -18.97
C ASN A 74 -43.86 7.44 -18.62
N CYS A 75 -44.68 7.68 -19.65
CA CYS A 75 -46.07 8.09 -19.52
C CYS A 75 -47.00 6.88 -19.58
N THR A 76 -47.92 6.76 -18.62
CA THR A 76 -48.99 5.75 -18.67
C THR A 76 -50.35 6.43 -18.62
N ASN A 77 -51.14 6.22 -19.67
CA ASN A 77 -52.50 6.74 -19.77
C ASN A 77 -53.46 5.90 -18.92
N THR A 78 -54.42 6.55 -18.27
CA THR A 78 -55.46 5.91 -17.45
C THR A 78 -56.81 6.51 -17.78
N GLN A 79 -57.90 5.85 -17.43
CA GLN A 79 -59.22 6.37 -17.77
C GLN A 79 -59.52 7.69 -17.01
N GLY A 80 -59.53 8.81 -17.73
CA GLY A 80 -59.75 10.18 -17.29
C GLY A 80 -58.52 10.92 -16.80
N SER A 81 -57.31 10.34 -16.94
CA SER A 81 -56.07 10.94 -16.44
C SER A 81 -54.83 10.22 -16.96
N TYR A 82 -53.64 10.68 -16.57
CA TYR A 82 -52.39 9.97 -16.82
C TYR A 82 -51.46 10.11 -15.63
N TYR A 83 -50.46 9.24 -15.56
CA TYR A 83 -49.36 9.41 -14.62
C TYR A 83 -48.02 9.14 -15.29
N CYS A 84 -47.01 9.81 -14.76
CA CYS A 84 -45.62 9.65 -15.14
C CYS A 84 -44.88 8.82 -14.09
N MET A 85 -43.98 7.95 -14.54
CA MET A 85 -43.03 7.24 -13.69
C MET A 85 -41.62 7.48 -14.21
N CYS A 86 -40.65 7.68 -13.34
CA CYS A 86 -39.26 7.78 -13.78
C CYS A 86 -38.79 6.45 -14.41
N ALA A 87 -37.99 6.55 -15.46
CA ALA A 87 -37.38 5.38 -16.09
C ALA A 87 -36.47 4.64 -15.09
N PRO A 88 -36.21 3.33 -15.29
CA PRO A 88 -35.28 2.59 -14.45
C PRO A 88 -33.94 3.33 -14.32
N GLY A 89 -33.46 3.50 -13.08
CA GLY A 89 -32.24 4.28 -12.78
C GLY A 89 -32.48 5.75 -12.44
N PHE A 90 -33.73 6.22 -12.39
CA PHE A 90 -34.12 7.58 -12.00
C PHE A 90 -35.21 7.54 -10.92
N ARG A 91 -35.19 8.51 -10.01
CA ARG A 91 -36.24 8.75 -9.00
C ARG A 91 -36.82 10.15 -9.20
N SER A 92 -38.05 10.37 -8.76
CA SER A 92 -38.65 11.70 -8.77
C SER A 92 -38.02 12.61 -7.72
N SER A 93 -37.97 13.92 -8.00
CA SER A 93 -37.47 14.93 -7.05
C SER A 93 -38.24 14.98 -5.72
N ASN A 94 -39.48 14.51 -5.72
CA ASN A 94 -40.37 14.46 -4.57
C ASN A 94 -40.51 13.05 -3.94
N ASN A 95 -39.72 12.06 -4.40
CA ASN A 95 -39.77 10.65 -3.97
C ASN A 95 -41.14 9.96 -4.14
N GLN A 96 -41.99 10.41 -5.08
CA GLN A 96 -43.21 9.69 -5.46
C GLN A 96 -42.98 8.76 -6.65
N ASP A 97 -43.51 7.54 -6.58
CA ASP A 97 -43.42 6.56 -7.68
C ASP A 97 -44.24 6.99 -8.92
N LYS A 98 -45.30 7.78 -8.72
CA LYS A 98 -46.19 8.29 -9.75
C LYS A 98 -46.43 9.78 -9.55
N PHE A 99 -46.27 10.58 -10.61
CA PHE A 99 -46.46 12.04 -10.57
C PHE A 99 -47.13 12.57 -11.85
N ILE A 100 -47.57 13.83 -11.83
CA ILE A 100 -48.15 14.55 -12.98
C ILE A 100 -47.27 15.76 -13.34
N THR A 101 -47.34 16.22 -14.57
CA THR A 101 -46.29 17.08 -15.19
C THR A 101 -46.34 18.53 -14.73
N ASN A 102 -47.49 18.93 -14.18
CA ASN A 102 -47.77 20.29 -13.73
C ASN A 102 -47.40 20.54 -12.26
N ASP A 103 -46.79 19.58 -11.56
CA ASP A 103 -46.39 19.73 -10.14
C ASP A 103 -44.93 20.17 -9.95
N GLY A 104 -44.16 20.29 -11.05
CA GLY A 104 -42.73 20.66 -11.01
C GLY A 104 -41.77 19.51 -10.69
N THR A 105 -42.25 18.26 -10.67
CA THR A 105 -41.45 17.07 -10.41
C THR A 105 -40.61 16.71 -11.62
N ILE A 106 -39.32 16.45 -11.37
CA ILE A 106 -38.36 16.01 -12.39
C ILE A 106 -37.74 14.68 -11.99
N CYS A 107 -37.32 13.89 -12.98
CA CYS A 107 -36.58 12.66 -12.75
C CYS A 107 -35.09 12.96 -12.53
N ILE A 108 -34.61 12.70 -11.32
CA ILE A 108 -33.20 12.77 -10.94
C ILE A 108 -32.59 11.38 -10.98
N GLU A 109 -31.37 11.26 -11.48
CA GLU A 109 -30.67 9.98 -11.55
C GLU A 109 -30.53 9.40 -10.13
N ILE A 110 -30.84 8.11 -9.98
CA ILE A 110 -30.55 7.37 -8.75
C ILE A 110 -29.05 7.12 -8.78
N VAL A 111 -28.29 8.11 -8.32
CA VAL A 111 -26.95 7.86 -7.80
C VAL A 111 -27.17 6.96 -6.60
N ASN A 112 -26.83 5.68 -6.74
CA ASN A 112 -26.98 4.69 -5.68
C ASN A 112 -26.37 5.27 -4.39
N PRO A 113 -27.18 5.69 -3.40
CA PRO A 113 -26.67 6.36 -2.21
C PRO A 113 -25.81 5.41 -1.37
N ASP A 114 -25.98 4.10 -1.59
CA ASP A 114 -25.32 3.01 -0.89
C ASP A 114 -24.53 2.12 -1.87
N CYS A 115 -23.80 2.70 -2.81
CA CYS A 115 -22.70 1.98 -3.44
C CYS A 115 -21.56 1.87 -2.40
N HIS A 116 -21.66 0.88 -1.50
CA HIS A 116 -20.71 0.65 -0.42
C HIS A 116 -19.36 0.13 -0.94
N LEU A 117 -18.59 0.92 -1.70
CA LEU A 117 -17.25 0.55 -2.21
C LEU A 117 -17.18 -0.88 -2.78
N ASP A 118 -18.31 -1.40 -3.26
CA ASP A 118 -18.44 -2.76 -3.73
C ASP A 118 -17.84 -2.84 -5.13
N ASN A 119 -17.00 -3.85 -5.35
CA ASN A 119 -16.22 -3.95 -6.58
C ASN A 119 -17.12 -4.08 -7.83
N ALA A 120 -18.31 -4.69 -7.70
CA ALA A 120 -19.25 -4.81 -8.81
C ALA A 120 -19.91 -3.47 -9.16
N CYS A 121 -20.34 -2.71 -8.13
CA CYS A 121 -20.89 -1.38 -8.33
C CYS A 121 -19.86 -0.39 -8.93
N ILE A 122 -18.61 -0.42 -8.43
CA ILE A 122 -17.52 0.39 -8.97
C ILE A 122 -17.28 0.04 -10.45
N ALA A 123 -17.22 -1.24 -10.79
CA ALA A 123 -17.01 -1.69 -12.16
C ALA A 123 -18.16 -1.28 -13.11
N GLU A 124 -19.41 -1.33 -12.63
CA GLU A 124 -20.57 -0.87 -13.41
C GLU A 124 -20.51 0.64 -13.66
N ASN A 125 -20.18 1.44 -12.65
CA ASN A 125 -20.06 2.89 -12.79
C ASN A 125 -18.91 3.29 -13.73
N ILE A 126 -17.78 2.59 -13.65
CA ILE A 126 -16.66 2.72 -14.58
C ILE A 126 -17.11 2.43 -16.00
N ASN A 127 -17.76 1.27 -16.24
CA ASN A 127 -18.22 0.90 -17.58
C ASN A 127 -19.23 1.90 -18.14
N LYS A 128 -20.19 2.34 -17.32
CA LYS A 128 -21.17 3.36 -17.70
C LYS A 128 -20.49 4.67 -18.08
N THR A 129 -19.51 5.13 -17.31
CA THR A 129 -18.78 6.38 -17.59
C THR A 129 -17.89 6.25 -18.82
N LEU A 130 -17.18 5.12 -18.97
CA LEU A 130 -16.37 4.82 -20.15
C LEU A 130 -17.21 4.78 -21.42
N THR A 131 -18.41 4.18 -21.41
CA THR A 131 -19.28 4.17 -22.60
C THR A 131 -19.73 5.56 -23.02
N LYS A 132 -20.01 6.46 -22.07
CA LYS A 132 -20.31 7.88 -22.37
C LYS A 132 -19.10 8.57 -23.02
N ILE A 133 -17.91 8.40 -22.46
CA ILE A 133 -16.70 9.13 -22.88
C ILE A 133 -16.06 8.55 -24.15
N ARG A 134 -16.24 7.26 -24.45
CA ARG A 134 -15.70 6.59 -25.66
C ARG A 134 -16.07 7.25 -26.98
N HIS A 135 -17.16 8.00 -27.03
CA HIS A 135 -17.60 8.72 -28.24
C HIS A 135 -16.80 10.00 -28.50
N ILE A 136 -15.96 10.44 -27.55
CA ILE A 136 -15.14 11.64 -27.67
C ILE A 136 -13.78 11.25 -28.25
N GLU A 137 -13.59 11.50 -29.54
CA GLU A 137 -12.33 11.19 -30.23
C GLU A 137 -11.21 12.20 -29.97
N GLU A 138 -11.56 13.45 -29.61
CA GLU A 138 -10.57 14.51 -29.39
C GLU A 138 -10.02 14.49 -27.93
N PRO A 139 -8.71 14.28 -27.73
CA PRO A 139 -8.06 14.29 -26.41
C PRO A 139 -8.42 15.47 -25.51
N VAL A 140 -8.42 16.69 -26.05
CA VAL A 140 -8.71 17.91 -25.26
C VAL A 140 -10.18 17.97 -24.85
N ALA A 141 -11.10 17.56 -25.72
CA ALA A 141 -12.53 17.51 -25.39
C ALA A 141 -12.81 16.46 -24.30
N LEU A 142 -12.14 15.30 -24.37
CA LEU A 142 -12.25 14.25 -23.36
C LEU A 142 -11.76 14.75 -21.99
N LEU A 143 -10.60 15.40 -21.96
CA LEU A 143 -10.05 15.95 -20.72
C LEU A 143 -10.94 17.06 -20.13
N ARG A 144 -11.52 17.93 -20.98
CA ARG A 144 -12.47 18.96 -20.51
C ARG A 144 -13.73 18.37 -19.89
N GLU A 145 -14.22 17.25 -20.42
CA GLU A 145 -15.38 16.55 -19.86
C GLU A 145 -15.06 15.97 -18.48
N VAL A 146 -13.90 15.32 -18.33
CA VAL A 146 -13.42 14.82 -17.03
C VAL A 146 -13.18 15.98 -16.06
N TYR A 147 -12.57 17.07 -16.52
CA TYR A 147 -12.35 18.27 -15.72
C TYR A 147 -13.67 18.83 -15.18
N ARG A 148 -14.66 19.08 -16.05
CA ARG A 148 -15.97 19.64 -15.63
C ARG A 148 -16.66 18.80 -14.57
N ASN A 149 -16.61 17.49 -14.69
CA ASN A 149 -17.26 16.57 -13.76
C ASN A 149 -16.44 16.29 -12.48
N SER A 150 -15.20 16.80 -12.38
CA SER A 150 -14.32 16.61 -11.21
C SER A 150 -14.06 17.88 -10.40
N VAL A 151 -14.67 19.02 -10.76
CA VAL A 151 -14.40 20.32 -10.10
C VAL A 151 -15.03 20.45 -8.71
N LYS A 152 -16.20 19.83 -8.45
CA LYS A 152 -16.91 19.92 -7.15
C LYS A 152 -17.65 18.63 -6.82
N ASP A 153 -17.85 18.40 -5.52
CA ASP A 153 -18.66 17.31 -4.94
C ASP A 153 -18.21 15.88 -5.32
N LEU A 154 -16.90 15.68 -5.45
CA LEU A 154 -16.30 14.36 -5.68
C LEU A 154 -16.66 13.39 -4.55
N SER A 155 -17.27 12.26 -4.91
CA SER A 155 -17.38 11.10 -4.03
C SER A 155 -16.14 10.19 -4.15
N PRO A 156 -15.91 9.27 -3.19
CA PRO A 156 -14.83 8.30 -3.29
C PRO A 156 -14.91 7.43 -4.55
N ILE A 157 -16.14 7.16 -5.03
CA ILE A 157 -16.39 6.39 -6.25
C ILE A 157 -15.99 7.21 -7.48
N ASP A 158 -16.22 8.52 -7.49
CA ASP A 158 -15.85 9.39 -8.61
C ASP A 158 -14.34 9.47 -8.77
N ILE A 159 -13.59 9.55 -7.66
CA ILE A 159 -12.12 9.49 -7.68
C ILE A 159 -11.64 8.20 -8.35
N ILE A 160 -12.19 7.05 -7.93
CA ILE A 160 -11.84 5.75 -8.52
C ILE A 160 -12.20 5.73 -10.01
N THR A 161 -13.42 6.16 -10.34
CA THR A 161 -13.99 6.10 -11.68
C THR A 161 -13.19 6.96 -12.65
N TYR A 162 -12.94 8.23 -12.33
CA TYR A 162 -12.20 9.12 -13.21
C TYR A 162 -10.71 8.79 -13.28
N THR A 163 -10.12 8.24 -12.21
CA THR A 163 -8.76 7.69 -12.29
C THR A 163 -8.68 6.55 -13.30
N GLU A 164 -9.68 5.65 -13.31
CA GLU A 164 -9.75 4.56 -14.27
C GLU A 164 -9.96 5.08 -15.71
N VAL A 165 -10.88 6.02 -15.88
CA VAL A 165 -11.15 6.66 -17.18
C VAL A 165 -9.89 7.29 -17.75
N LEU A 166 -9.11 8.02 -16.93
CA LEU A 166 -7.86 8.63 -17.37
C LEU A 166 -6.80 7.57 -17.73
N ALA A 167 -6.73 6.46 -16.98
CA ALA A 167 -5.80 5.38 -17.26
C ALA A 167 -6.11 4.69 -18.60
N GLU A 168 -7.37 4.34 -18.82
CA GLU A 168 -7.86 3.71 -20.06
C GLU A 168 -7.75 4.66 -21.26
N SER A 169 -7.92 5.96 -21.05
CA SER A 169 -7.82 6.98 -22.11
C SER A 169 -6.38 7.41 -22.41
N SER A 170 -5.41 7.05 -21.58
CA SER A 170 -3.98 7.43 -21.74
C SER A 170 -3.39 7.12 -23.13
N PRO A 171 -3.68 5.97 -23.78
CA PRO A 171 -3.20 5.71 -25.14
C PRO A 171 -3.77 6.68 -26.18
N LEU A 172 -5.04 7.08 -26.03
CA LEU A 172 -5.71 8.03 -26.93
C LEU A 172 -5.07 9.42 -26.84
N LEU A 173 -4.66 9.86 -25.64
CA LEU A 173 -4.01 11.16 -25.44
C LEU A 173 -2.70 11.30 -26.23
N GLY A 174 -2.02 10.19 -26.48
CA GLY A 174 -0.81 10.13 -27.30
C GLY A 174 -1.05 10.00 -28.80
N TYR A 175 -2.27 9.69 -29.25
CA TYR A 175 -2.56 9.45 -30.66
C TYR A 175 -2.84 10.75 -31.41
N MET A 176 -2.12 11.00 -32.52
CA MET A 176 -2.35 12.17 -33.38
C MET A 176 -2.23 11.83 -34.87
N ASN A 177 -3.24 12.26 -35.64
CA ASN A 177 -3.28 12.19 -37.09
C ASN A 177 -3.24 13.59 -37.75
N SER A 178 -2.35 14.48 -37.27
CA SER A 178 -2.22 15.85 -37.80
C SER A 178 -0.91 16.07 -38.58
N THR A 179 -0.86 17.16 -39.33
CA THR A 179 0.36 17.67 -39.97
C THR A 179 1.40 18.12 -38.94
N ASN A 180 2.67 18.08 -39.35
CA ASN A 180 3.85 18.30 -38.53
C ASN A 180 3.86 19.60 -37.70
N SER A 181 3.39 20.74 -38.23
CA SER A 181 3.42 22.02 -37.50
C SER A 181 2.33 22.18 -36.44
N ALA A 182 1.25 21.39 -36.50
CA ALA A 182 0.15 21.46 -35.54
C ALA A 182 0.37 20.56 -34.32
N LYS A 183 1.29 19.58 -34.42
CA LYS A 183 1.55 18.58 -33.37
C LYS A 183 2.04 19.22 -32.07
N ASP A 184 3.03 20.11 -32.15
CA ASP A 184 3.60 20.74 -30.95
C ASP A 184 2.56 21.58 -30.20
N THR A 185 1.77 22.39 -30.91
CA THR A 185 0.68 23.21 -30.33
C THR A 185 -0.41 22.36 -29.70
N PHE A 186 -0.79 21.27 -30.36
CA PHE A 186 -1.79 20.34 -29.84
C PHE A 186 -1.27 19.61 -28.60
N SER A 187 -0.02 19.13 -28.61
CA SER A 187 0.63 18.51 -27.44
C SER A 187 0.66 19.46 -26.25
N ASN A 188 1.05 20.72 -26.45
CA ASN A 188 1.06 21.74 -25.39
C ASN A 188 -0.34 21.97 -24.81
N SER A 189 -1.36 22.05 -25.67
CA SER A 189 -2.75 22.24 -25.26
C SER A 189 -3.27 21.03 -24.48
N THR A 190 -2.95 19.82 -24.94
CA THR A 190 -3.33 18.56 -24.29
C THR A 190 -2.64 18.41 -22.93
N LEU A 191 -1.34 18.70 -22.82
CA LEU A 191 -0.62 18.69 -21.55
C LEU A 191 -1.19 19.71 -20.55
N THR A 192 -1.50 20.92 -21.01
CA THR A 192 -2.10 21.96 -20.17
C THR A 192 -3.44 21.51 -19.58
N GLU A 193 -4.33 20.97 -20.43
CA GLU A 193 -5.65 20.51 -19.98
C GLU A 193 -5.53 19.27 -19.08
N PHE A 194 -4.59 18.37 -19.38
CA PHE A 194 -4.33 17.17 -18.58
C PHE A 194 -3.86 17.52 -17.17
N VAL A 195 -2.92 18.46 -17.03
CA VAL A 195 -2.41 18.91 -15.72
C VAL A 195 -3.51 19.60 -14.91
N LYS A 196 -4.36 20.41 -15.54
CA LYS A 196 -5.53 21.00 -14.89
C LYS A 196 -6.52 19.94 -14.40
N THR A 197 -6.76 18.90 -15.22
CA THR A 197 -7.64 17.78 -14.87
C THR A 197 -7.08 16.99 -13.69
N LEU A 198 -5.79 16.66 -13.71
CA LEU A 198 -5.13 15.95 -12.61
C LEU A 198 -5.14 16.76 -11.31
N ASN A 199 -4.99 18.09 -11.41
CA ASN A 199 -4.99 18.98 -10.25
C ASN A 199 -6.25 18.79 -9.38
N ASN A 200 -7.42 18.57 -10.00
CA ASN A 200 -8.68 18.34 -9.29
C ASN A 200 -8.65 17.10 -8.36
N PHE A 201 -7.73 16.14 -8.56
CA PHE A 201 -7.63 14.92 -7.74
C PHE A 201 -6.52 14.97 -6.69
N VAL A 202 -5.60 15.93 -6.81
CA VAL A 202 -4.40 16.04 -5.95
C VAL A 202 -4.41 17.27 -5.05
N GLN A 203 -5.42 18.13 -5.20
CA GLN A 203 -5.64 19.27 -4.32
C GLN A 203 -5.97 18.84 -2.89
N LYS A 204 -5.58 19.67 -1.92
CA LYS A 204 -5.71 19.37 -0.49
C LYS A 204 -7.15 19.21 0.00
N ASP A 205 -8.11 19.88 -0.62
CA ASP A 205 -9.55 19.76 -0.32
C ASP A 205 -10.10 18.36 -0.60
N THR A 206 -9.60 17.70 -1.66
CA THR A 206 -9.98 16.33 -2.01
C THR A 206 -9.46 15.27 -1.04
N PHE A 207 -8.54 15.61 -0.13
CA PHE A 207 -7.98 14.63 0.81
C PHE A 207 -9.05 14.07 1.75
N THR A 208 -10.05 14.88 2.07
CA THR A 208 -11.24 14.45 2.84
C THR A 208 -12.03 13.34 2.13
N VAL A 209 -12.00 13.31 0.80
CA VAL A 209 -12.67 12.29 -0.02
C VAL A 209 -11.78 11.05 -0.12
N TRP A 210 -10.46 11.22 -0.32
CA TRP A 210 -9.49 10.13 -0.30
C TRP A 210 -9.46 9.39 1.04
N ASP A 211 -9.67 10.08 2.16
CA ASP A 211 -9.68 9.50 3.51
C ASP A 211 -10.89 8.59 3.78
N LYS A 212 -11.97 8.73 2.97
CA LYS A 212 -13.13 7.81 3.04
C LYS A 212 -12.84 6.45 2.41
N LEU A 213 -11.76 6.31 1.64
CA LEU A 213 -11.33 5.04 1.06
C LEU A 213 -10.51 4.24 2.07
N SER A 214 -10.62 2.90 2.02
CA SER A 214 -9.71 2.04 2.77
C SER A 214 -8.25 2.32 2.39
N THR A 215 -7.31 2.15 3.33
CA THR A 215 -5.88 2.39 3.11
C THR A 215 -5.35 1.70 1.85
N ASN A 216 -5.82 0.47 1.58
CA ASN A 216 -5.43 -0.28 0.39
C ASN A 216 -6.00 0.31 -0.90
N GLN A 217 -7.30 0.63 -0.94
CA GLN A 217 -7.93 1.26 -2.11
C GLN A 217 -7.33 2.64 -2.39
N ARG A 218 -7.16 3.47 -1.36
CA ARG A 218 -6.51 4.78 -1.45
C ARG A 218 -5.14 4.65 -2.12
N ARG A 219 -4.29 3.76 -1.60
CA ARG A 219 -2.93 3.53 -2.11
C ARG A 219 -2.91 3.00 -3.54
N THR A 220 -3.77 2.05 -3.88
CA THR A 220 -3.88 1.48 -5.22
C THR A 220 -4.31 2.53 -6.25
N HIS A 221 -5.39 3.27 -5.98
CA HIS A 221 -5.91 4.26 -6.92
C HIS A 221 -5.01 5.50 -7.00
N LEU A 222 -4.40 5.93 -5.89
CA LEU A 222 -3.39 7.00 -5.92
C LEU A 222 -2.16 6.58 -6.73
N THR A 223 -1.68 5.34 -6.56
CA THR A 223 -0.58 4.79 -7.37
C THR A 223 -0.95 4.75 -8.84
N LYS A 224 -2.19 4.33 -9.16
CA LYS A 224 -2.69 4.31 -10.53
C LYS A 224 -2.78 5.72 -11.13
N LEU A 225 -3.19 6.72 -10.36
CA LEU A 225 -3.26 8.12 -10.79
C LEU A 225 -1.87 8.66 -11.15
N ILE A 226 -0.88 8.51 -10.26
CA ILE A 226 0.49 9.00 -10.52
C ILE A 226 1.17 8.24 -11.67
N HIS A 227 0.92 6.93 -11.80
CA HIS A 227 1.39 6.12 -12.93
C HIS A 227 0.76 6.59 -14.25
N THR A 228 -0.55 6.84 -14.24
CA THR A 228 -1.28 7.35 -15.41
C THR A 228 -0.76 8.72 -15.83
N ALA A 229 -0.48 9.61 -14.87
CA ALA A 229 0.13 10.91 -15.11
C ALA A 229 1.47 10.77 -15.83
N GLU A 230 2.37 9.92 -15.32
CA GLU A 230 3.66 9.61 -15.95
C GLU A 230 3.50 9.08 -17.38
N GLN A 231 2.67 8.05 -17.58
CA GLN A 231 2.51 7.41 -18.89
C GLN A 231 1.87 8.34 -19.93
N ALA A 232 0.81 9.05 -19.56
CA ALA A 232 0.13 9.98 -20.46
C ALA A 232 1.05 11.13 -20.84
N THR A 233 1.76 11.73 -19.88
CA THR A 233 2.70 12.82 -20.15
C THR A 233 3.82 12.38 -21.09
N LEU A 234 4.40 11.19 -20.89
CA LEU A 234 5.44 10.67 -21.79
C LEU A 234 4.91 10.46 -23.21
N ARG A 235 3.73 9.84 -23.36
CA ARG A 235 3.11 9.59 -24.67
C ARG A 235 2.81 10.90 -25.42
N ILE A 236 2.26 11.90 -24.74
CA ILE A 236 2.00 13.21 -25.35
C ILE A 236 3.32 13.89 -25.73
N SER A 237 4.35 13.79 -24.88
CA SER A 237 5.67 14.40 -25.11
C SER A 237 6.43 13.77 -26.29
N GLN A 238 6.17 12.52 -26.62
CA GLN A 238 6.77 11.86 -27.79
C GLN A 238 6.26 12.42 -29.12
N ASN A 239 5.14 13.15 -29.13
CA ASN A 239 4.58 13.76 -30.35
C ASN A 239 5.29 15.04 -30.78
N PHE A 240 6.15 15.61 -29.92
CA PHE A 240 6.95 16.76 -30.28
C PHE A 240 7.91 16.42 -31.42
N GLN A 241 8.07 17.35 -32.35
CA GLN A 241 8.94 17.13 -33.52
C GLN A 241 10.26 17.88 -33.43
N LYS A 242 10.24 19.03 -32.76
CA LYS A 242 11.41 19.89 -32.58
C LYS A 242 11.82 19.90 -31.12
N THR A 243 13.10 20.19 -30.88
CA THR A 243 13.61 20.42 -29.53
C THR A 243 12.74 21.46 -28.82
N THR A 244 11.99 21.01 -27.80
CA THR A 244 10.93 21.78 -27.14
C THR A 244 11.08 21.62 -25.64
N GLN A 245 11.00 22.75 -24.93
CA GLN A 245 10.79 22.77 -23.49
C GLN A 245 9.40 23.34 -23.25
N PHE A 246 8.58 22.61 -22.51
CA PHE A 246 7.23 23.02 -22.14
C PHE A 246 7.05 22.87 -20.63
N ASP A 247 6.45 23.86 -20.00
CA ASP A 247 6.11 23.85 -18.59
C ASP A 247 4.70 24.39 -18.38
N THR A 248 3.99 23.79 -17.43
CA THR A 248 2.66 24.22 -17.02
C THR A 248 2.47 23.88 -15.55
N ASN A 249 1.77 24.77 -14.84
CA ASN A 249 1.53 24.63 -13.42
C ASN A 249 0.03 24.80 -13.09
N SER A 250 -0.34 24.19 -11.98
CA SER A 250 -1.64 24.36 -11.31
C SER A 250 -1.37 24.50 -9.81
N SER A 251 -2.40 24.45 -8.95
CA SER A 251 -2.22 24.76 -7.53
C SER A 251 -1.34 23.76 -6.78
N ASP A 252 -1.52 22.45 -7.04
CA ASP A 252 -0.84 21.37 -6.31
C ASP A 252 -0.05 20.42 -7.21
N ILE A 253 -0.08 20.65 -8.53
CA ILE A 253 0.70 19.91 -9.52
C ILE A 253 1.43 20.87 -10.47
N ALA A 254 2.66 20.53 -10.83
CA ALA A 254 3.38 21.18 -11.90
C ALA A 254 4.05 20.14 -12.80
N LEU A 255 4.12 20.47 -14.09
CA LEU A 255 4.69 19.63 -15.13
C LEU A 255 5.77 20.40 -15.87
N LYS A 256 6.90 19.75 -16.12
CA LYS A 256 7.92 20.21 -17.05
C LYS A 256 8.32 19.07 -17.98
N THR A 257 8.22 19.27 -19.28
CA THR A 257 8.61 18.31 -20.30
C THR A 257 9.71 18.88 -21.19
N LEU A 258 10.72 18.09 -21.50
CA LEU A 258 11.75 18.40 -22.47
C LEU A 258 11.78 17.32 -23.54
N PHE A 259 11.71 17.73 -24.80
CA PHE A 259 11.94 16.88 -25.95
C PHE A 259 13.17 17.39 -26.70
N PHE A 260 14.07 16.50 -27.08
CA PHE A 260 15.26 16.84 -27.87
C PHE A 260 15.76 15.65 -28.69
N ASP A 261 16.47 15.95 -29.76
CA ASP A 261 17.13 14.95 -30.60
C ASP A 261 18.51 14.53 -30.04
N SER A 262 19.13 13.54 -30.67
CA SER A 262 20.46 13.04 -30.31
C SER A 262 21.58 14.08 -30.46
N HIS A 263 21.44 15.10 -31.33
CA HIS A 263 22.46 16.13 -31.54
C HIS A 263 22.52 17.13 -30.37
N HIS A 264 21.38 17.44 -29.76
CA HIS A 264 21.31 18.42 -28.66
C HIS A 264 21.57 17.79 -27.27
N MET A 265 21.68 16.47 -27.20
CA MET A 265 21.78 15.71 -25.94
C MET A 265 23.00 16.08 -25.07
N LYS A 266 24.10 16.56 -25.68
CA LYS A 266 25.31 16.96 -24.93
C LYS A 266 25.16 18.30 -24.19
N TYR A 267 24.31 19.18 -24.70
CA TYR A 267 24.18 20.56 -24.22
C TYR A 267 22.97 20.76 -23.30
N ILE A 268 22.01 19.83 -23.34
CA ILE A 268 20.80 19.88 -22.54
C ILE A 268 21.02 19.13 -21.22
N HIS A 269 20.81 19.83 -20.11
CA HIS A 269 20.83 19.27 -18.76
C HIS A 269 19.42 19.35 -18.18
N PRO A 270 18.61 18.27 -18.32
CA PRO A 270 17.25 18.28 -17.83
C PRO A 270 17.21 18.47 -16.31
N HIS A 271 16.45 19.48 -15.89
CA HIS A 271 16.22 19.79 -14.49
C HIS A 271 14.87 20.50 -14.32
N MET A 272 14.30 20.37 -13.12
CA MET A 272 13.11 21.10 -12.70
C MET A 272 13.37 21.73 -11.34
N ASN A 273 12.92 22.97 -11.16
CA ASN A 273 12.94 23.68 -9.89
C ASN A 273 11.53 24.26 -9.66
N MET A 274 10.94 23.96 -8.50
CA MET A 274 9.59 24.39 -8.13
C MET A 274 9.53 24.58 -6.61
N ASP A 275 9.04 25.73 -6.13
CA ASP A 275 8.86 26.03 -4.70
C ASP A 275 10.11 25.77 -3.81
N GLY A 276 11.33 25.88 -4.37
CA GLY A 276 12.60 25.61 -3.68
C GLY A 276 13.08 24.16 -3.79
N ASP A 277 12.21 23.26 -4.26
CA ASP A 277 12.51 21.87 -4.55
C ASP A 277 13.15 21.74 -5.93
N ASN A 278 14.13 20.85 -6.08
CA ASN A 278 14.90 20.71 -7.33
C ASN A 278 15.21 19.25 -7.64
N ILE A 279 15.17 18.87 -8.91
CA ILE A 279 15.60 17.56 -9.41
C ILE A 279 16.44 17.72 -10.67
N LYS A 280 17.53 16.95 -10.76
CA LYS A 280 18.50 16.96 -11.86
C LYS A 280 18.81 15.54 -12.31
N ILE A 281 18.98 15.39 -13.62
CA ILE A 281 19.33 14.11 -14.26
C ILE A 281 20.78 14.16 -14.72
N PHE A 282 21.49 13.05 -14.51
CA PHE A 282 22.81 12.84 -15.07
C PHE A 282 22.78 11.58 -15.95
N PRO A 283 22.84 11.74 -17.29
CA PRO A 283 22.97 10.61 -18.20
C PRO A 283 24.40 10.04 -18.19
N LYS A 284 24.53 8.76 -18.51
CA LYS A 284 25.85 8.14 -18.74
C LYS A 284 26.51 8.76 -19.97
N ARG A 285 27.80 9.07 -19.87
CA ARG A 285 28.58 9.57 -21.02
C ARG A 285 28.80 8.46 -22.04
N LYS A 286 28.40 8.67 -23.30
CA LYS A 286 28.77 7.84 -24.45
C LYS A 286 29.87 8.51 -25.28
N THR A 287 30.75 7.71 -25.88
CA THR A 287 31.91 8.16 -26.67
C THR A 287 31.54 8.54 -28.11
N ALA A 288 30.43 8.03 -28.64
CA ALA A 288 29.84 8.40 -29.93
C ALA A 288 28.30 8.35 -29.85
N TYR A 289 27.62 9.35 -30.43
CA TYR A 289 26.16 9.43 -30.54
C TYR A 289 25.73 9.18 -31.98
N ASP A 290 26.01 7.98 -32.50
CA ASP A 290 25.69 7.64 -33.88
C ASP A 290 24.32 6.95 -33.94
N SER A 291 23.25 7.75 -33.91
CA SER A 291 21.90 7.36 -34.34
C SER A 291 20.98 8.59 -34.38
N ASN A 292 20.18 8.73 -35.44
CA ASN A 292 19.02 9.62 -35.42
C ASN A 292 18.03 9.06 -34.39
N GLY A 293 17.84 9.79 -33.29
CA GLY A 293 16.93 9.37 -32.23
C GLY A 293 16.44 10.57 -31.43
N SER A 294 15.40 10.35 -30.64
CA SER A 294 14.75 11.37 -29.83
C SER A 294 14.61 10.93 -28.38
N VAL A 295 14.59 11.92 -27.49
CA VAL A 295 14.45 11.73 -26.05
C VAL A 295 13.38 12.68 -25.55
N ALA A 296 12.41 12.14 -24.81
CA ALA A 296 11.42 12.86 -24.04
C ALA A 296 11.69 12.65 -22.55
N VAL A 297 11.77 13.75 -21.81
CA VAL A 297 11.96 13.77 -20.36
C VAL A 297 10.78 14.49 -19.75
N ALA A 298 10.11 13.87 -18.79
CA ALA A 298 8.97 14.43 -18.08
C ALA A 298 9.26 14.50 -16.58
N PHE A 299 9.02 15.68 -15.99
CA PHE A 299 9.07 15.92 -14.56
C PHE A 299 7.68 16.28 -14.06
N LEU A 300 7.19 15.57 -13.05
CA LEU A 300 5.95 15.92 -12.35
C LEU A 300 6.28 16.27 -10.91
N TYR A 301 5.71 17.36 -10.43
CA TYR A 301 5.84 17.84 -9.07
C TYR A 301 4.46 17.85 -8.42
N TYR A 302 4.33 17.20 -7.27
CA TYR A 302 3.11 17.16 -6.49
C TYR A 302 3.36 17.78 -5.12
N LYS A 303 2.70 18.90 -4.86
CA LYS A 303 2.93 19.71 -3.66
C LYS A 303 2.45 19.03 -2.39
N SER A 304 1.24 18.46 -2.43
CA SER A 304 0.51 18.11 -1.20
C SER A 304 0.26 16.60 -1.01
N ILE A 305 0.47 15.73 -2.01
CA ILE A 305 -0.03 14.33 -1.96
C ILE A 305 0.71 13.40 -0.99
N GLY A 306 1.86 13.81 -0.45
CA GLY A 306 2.71 12.97 0.41
C GLY A 306 1.97 12.24 1.54
N PRO A 307 1.11 12.92 2.34
CA PRO A 307 0.35 12.29 3.40
C PRO A 307 -0.61 11.19 2.92
N LEU A 308 -1.14 11.24 1.70
CA LEU A 308 -2.07 10.22 1.18
C LEU A 308 -1.42 8.83 1.03
N PHE A 309 -0.09 8.78 0.93
CA PHE A 309 0.68 7.52 0.89
C PHE A 309 0.98 6.94 2.28
N SER A 310 0.63 7.64 3.36
CA SER A 310 0.84 7.15 4.71
C SER A 310 -0.18 6.08 5.09
N SER A 311 0.26 5.14 5.92
CA SER A 311 -0.55 4.01 6.40
C SER A 311 -1.59 4.41 7.46
N SER A 312 -1.63 5.67 7.90
CA SER A 312 -2.54 6.13 8.95
C SER A 312 -3.92 6.47 8.38
N ASP A 313 -4.97 6.03 9.07
CA ASP A 313 -6.37 6.23 8.69
C ASP A 313 -6.94 7.61 9.08
N ASN A 314 -6.18 8.46 9.79
CA ASN A 314 -6.62 9.80 10.20
C ASN A 314 -5.62 10.88 9.74
N LEU A 315 -5.83 11.44 8.54
CA LEU A 315 -4.94 12.46 7.97
C LEU A 315 -5.17 13.89 8.50
N LEU A 316 -6.29 14.13 9.19
CA LEU A 316 -6.82 15.47 9.47
C LEU A 316 -6.89 15.87 10.95
N GLU A 317 -6.49 15.00 11.89
CA GLU A 317 -6.53 15.35 13.31
C GLU A 317 -5.17 15.84 13.85
N PRO A 318 -5.11 17.06 14.43
CA PRO A 318 -4.05 17.43 15.35
C PRO A 318 -4.40 16.87 16.74
N GLN A 319 -4.38 15.54 16.90
CA GLN A 319 -4.59 14.96 18.23
C GLN A 319 -3.28 14.96 19.04
N SER A 320 -3.36 15.72 20.11
CA SER A 320 -2.44 15.82 21.23
C SER A 320 -2.17 14.46 21.89
N TYR A 321 -0.89 14.23 22.21
CA TYR A 321 -0.31 13.16 23.05
C TYR A 321 -0.03 11.77 22.44
N GLU A 322 1.27 11.56 22.20
CA GLU A 322 2.07 10.32 22.30
C GLU A 322 1.98 9.17 21.26
N LYS A 323 3.00 9.19 20.37
CA LYS A 323 4.01 8.12 20.15
C LYS A 323 3.71 6.86 19.33
N ALA A 324 2.52 6.62 18.81
CA ALA A 324 2.31 5.49 17.90
C ALA A 324 2.39 5.93 16.42
N GLU A 325 3.50 5.57 15.77
CA GLU A 325 3.70 5.55 14.29
C GLU A 325 3.79 6.90 13.54
N GLU A 326 4.75 7.73 13.93
CA GLU A 326 5.27 8.79 13.05
C GLU A 326 6.38 8.29 12.06
N GLU A 327 6.73 7.00 12.11
CA GLU A 327 7.79 6.39 11.30
C GLU A 327 7.29 6.06 9.88
N GLY A 328 8.02 6.49 8.84
CA GLY A 328 7.62 6.28 7.45
C GLY A 328 6.59 7.30 6.91
N ARG A 329 6.34 8.39 7.64
CA ARG A 329 5.55 9.52 7.13
C ARG A 329 6.36 10.32 6.11
N VAL A 330 5.72 10.68 4.99
CA VAL A 330 6.30 11.59 3.99
C VAL A 330 6.28 13.03 4.53
N ILE A 331 7.44 13.66 4.57
CA ILE A 331 7.66 15.02 5.09
C ILE A 331 8.07 16.03 4.02
N SER A 332 7.98 15.67 2.75
CA SER A 332 8.25 16.57 1.61
C SER A 332 7.11 16.53 0.59
N SER A 333 7.22 17.37 -0.44
CA SER A 333 6.53 17.17 -1.71
C SER A 333 6.95 15.82 -2.35
N VAL A 334 6.18 15.36 -3.34
CA VAL A 334 6.52 14.18 -4.14
C VAL A 334 6.93 14.66 -5.53
N ILE A 335 8.11 14.25 -5.99
CA ILE A 335 8.62 14.61 -7.31
C ILE A 335 8.89 13.36 -8.11
N SER A 336 8.49 13.32 -9.37
CA SER A 336 8.77 12.19 -10.25
C SER A 336 9.49 12.61 -11.51
N LEU A 337 10.21 11.64 -12.07
CA LEU A 337 10.98 11.80 -13.27
C LEU A 337 10.84 10.55 -14.12
N SER A 338 10.53 10.78 -15.40
CA SER A 338 10.32 9.72 -16.37
C SER A 338 11.03 10.06 -17.67
N ILE A 339 11.63 9.05 -18.29
CA ILE A 339 12.41 9.22 -19.52
C ILE A 339 11.91 8.21 -20.52
N SER A 340 11.68 8.67 -21.74
CA SER A 340 11.47 7.81 -22.90
C SER A 340 12.43 8.20 -24.00
N SER A 341 13.11 7.22 -24.57
CA SER A 341 13.97 7.43 -25.73
C SER A 341 13.65 6.47 -26.86
N ASN A 342 13.82 6.93 -28.09
CA ASN A 342 13.73 6.11 -29.29
C ASN A 342 15.03 6.25 -30.10
N PRO A 343 15.89 5.20 -30.15
CA PRO A 343 15.73 3.88 -29.52
C PRO A 343 15.87 3.89 -27.99
N PRO A 344 15.40 2.86 -27.26
CA PRO A 344 15.44 2.82 -25.78
C PRO A 344 16.84 2.86 -25.16
N THR A 345 17.87 2.44 -25.91
CA THR A 345 19.27 2.47 -25.45
C THR A 345 19.95 3.82 -25.69
N LEU A 346 19.26 4.79 -26.30
CA LEU A 346 19.84 6.09 -26.63
C LEU A 346 20.20 6.90 -25.38
N TYR A 347 19.31 6.92 -24.38
CA TYR A 347 19.48 7.71 -23.16
C TYR A 347 19.51 6.81 -21.92
N GLU A 348 20.71 6.55 -21.41
CA GLU A 348 20.88 5.75 -20.18
C GLU A 348 21.13 6.65 -18.97
N LEU A 349 20.38 6.41 -17.90
CA LEU A 349 20.55 7.09 -16.61
C LEU A 349 21.86 6.63 -15.92
N GLU A 350 22.67 7.58 -15.45
CA GLU A 350 23.74 7.32 -14.48
C GLU A 350 23.22 7.49 -13.06
N LYS A 351 22.61 8.66 -12.79
CA LYS A 351 22.06 9.01 -11.48
C LYS A 351 21.07 10.17 -11.57
N VAL A 352 20.18 10.24 -10.59
CA VAL A 352 19.29 11.37 -10.32
C VAL A 352 19.73 12.00 -9.00
N THR A 353 19.75 13.34 -8.93
CA THR A 353 19.87 14.03 -7.66
C THR A 353 18.70 14.95 -7.45
N PHE A 354 18.11 14.94 -6.26
CA PHE A 354 17.03 15.84 -5.90
C PHE A 354 17.23 16.45 -4.52
N THR A 355 16.71 17.65 -4.32
CA THR A 355 16.67 18.35 -3.04
C THR A 355 15.24 18.76 -2.78
N LEU A 356 14.67 18.33 -1.66
CA LEU A 356 13.30 18.64 -1.27
C LEU A 356 13.28 19.32 0.11
N SER A 357 12.39 20.29 0.25
CA SER A 357 12.10 21.01 1.47
C SER A 357 11.24 20.18 2.44
N HIS A 358 11.43 20.40 3.74
CA HIS A 358 10.70 19.73 4.81
C HIS A 358 9.41 20.48 5.16
N ILE A 359 8.30 19.75 5.23
CA ILE A 359 6.98 20.26 5.66
C ILE A 359 6.92 20.42 7.18
N LYS A 360 7.63 19.56 7.95
CA LYS A 360 7.68 19.60 9.43
C LYS A 360 9.13 19.52 9.91
N THR A 361 9.56 20.50 10.71
CA THR A 361 10.91 20.57 11.28
C THR A 361 10.90 19.98 12.69
N THR A 362 11.54 18.83 12.89
CA THR A 362 11.72 18.26 14.23
C THR A 362 13.07 17.58 14.34
N ASP A 363 13.95 18.15 15.17
CA ASP A 363 15.34 17.70 15.44
C ASP A 363 15.46 16.25 15.95
N LYS A 364 14.33 15.64 16.31
CA LYS A 364 14.27 14.29 16.88
C LYS A 364 14.41 13.18 15.83
N TYR A 365 14.14 13.48 14.56
CA TYR A 365 14.05 12.50 13.49
C TYR A 365 15.10 12.74 12.41
N LYS A 366 15.56 11.65 11.78
CA LYS A 366 16.44 11.73 10.61
C LYS A 366 15.61 11.65 9.33
N SER A 367 15.99 12.44 8.34
CA SER A 367 15.44 12.36 6.99
C SER A 367 15.99 11.15 6.24
N GLN A 368 15.11 10.40 5.59
CA GLN A 368 15.46 9.26 4.76
C GLN A 368 15.00 9.51 3.32
N CYS A 369 15.92 9.31 2.37
CA CYS A 369 15.63 9.35 0.94
C CYS A 369 14.84 8.10 0.54
N ALA A 370 13.71 8.29 -0.12
CA ALA A 370 12.89 7.17 -0.56
C ALA A 370 12.26 7.38 -1.91
N PHE A 371 11.79 6.27 -2.45
CA PHE A 371 11.11 6.20 -3.72
C PHE A 371 9.92 5.26 -3.64
N TRP A 372 8.90 5.50 -4.47
CA TRP A 372 7.71 4.66 -4.51
C TRP A 372 7.97 3.40 -5.34
N ASN A 373 8.15 2.27 -4.66
CA ASN A 373 8.34 0.96 -5.28
C ASN A 373 6.98 0.28 -5.45
N TYR A 374 6.51 0.12 -6.69
CA TYR A 374 5.21 -0.48 -6.98
C TYR A 374 5.27 -1.44 -8.18
N LEU A 375 4.33 -2.39 -8.20
CA LEU A 375 4.14 -3.32 -9.30
C LEU A 375 3.10 -2.75 -10.28
N PRO A 376 3.44 -2.49 -11.56
CA PRO A 376 2.52 -1.91 -12.54
C PRO A 376 1.22 -2.70 -12.74
N ASP A 377 1.26 -4.03 -12.60
CA ASP A 377 0.06 -4.87 -12.83
C ASP A 377 -0.99 -4.75 -11.72
N THR A 378 -0.55 -4.57 -10.47
CA THR A 378 -1.44 -4.52 -9.29
C THR A 378 -1.62 -3.13 -8.72
N MET A 379 -0.78 -2.17 -9.16
CA MET A 379 -0.66 -0.82 -8.59
C MET A 379 -0.46 -0.83 -7.06
N ASN A 380 0.05 -1.92 -6.51
CA ASN A 380 0.37 -2.06 -5.10
C ASN A 380 1.81 -1.59 -4.89
N GLY A 381 2.01 -0.59 -4.03
CA GLY A 381 3.30 0.06 -3.83
C GLY A 381 3.65 0.34 -2.38
N SER A 382 4.92 0.56 -2.11
CA SER A 382 5.44 0.95 -0.80
C SER A 382 6.67 1.83 -0.95
N TRP A 383 6.93 2.70 0.02
CA TRP A 383 8.16 3.47 0.04
C TRP A 383 9.36 2.56 0.32
N SER A 384 10.40 2.65 -0.52
CA SER A 384 11.68 1.97 -0.35
C SER A 384 12.82 2.98 -0.41
N SER A 385 13.92 2.71 0.28
CA SER A 385 15.17 3.48 0.17
C SER A 385 16.24 2.78 -0.66
N GLU A 386 15.91 1.64 -1.26
CA GLU A 386 16.87 0.85 -2.05
C GLU A 386 17.35 1.64 -3.29
N GLY A 387 18.67 1.68 -3.51
CA GLY A 387 19.25 2.44 -4.61
C GLY A 387 19.21 3.97 -4.44
N CYS A 388 18.80 4.48 -3.27
CA CYS A 388 18.80 5.90 -2.92
C CYS A 388 19.68 6.19 -1.70
N GLU A 389 20.56 7.18 -1.84
CA GLU A 389 21.55 7.57 -0.84
C GLU A 389 21.34 9.02 -0.40
N LEU A 390 21.43 9.25 0.91
CA LEU A 390 21.44 10.58 1.50
C LEU A 390 22.78 11.27 1.21
N THR A 391 22.73 12.44 0.57
CA THR A 391 23.93 13.22 0.26
C THR A 391 24.15 14.35 1.27
N TYR A 392 23.09 15.07 1.60
CA TYR A 392 23.10 16.16 2.56
C TYR A 392 21.72 16.28 3.19
N SER A 393 21.66 16.64 4.47
CA SER A 393 20.41 16.92 5.18
C SER A 393 20.67 18.04 6.17
N ASN A 394 19.74 18.99 6.23
CA ASN A 394 19.65 19.97 7.31
C ASN A 394 18.21 20.00 7.82
N ASP A 395 17.87 20.95 8.69
CA ASP A 395 16.55 21.01 9.30
C ASP A 395 15.43 21.37 8.30
N THR A 396 15.80 22.02 7.19
CA THR A 396 14.87 22.59 6.21
C THR A 396 14.78 21.82 4.89
N HIS A 397 15.84 21.13 4.48
CA HIS A 397 15.98 20.49 3.18
C HIS A 397 16.83 19.23 3.29
N THR A 398 16.48 18.25 2.47
CA THR A 398 17.25 17.02 2.28
C THR A 398 17.58 16.83 0.82
N SER A 399 18.84 16.50 0.54
CA SER A 399 19.36 16.16 -0.77
C SER A 399 19.70 14.68 -0.88
N CYS A 400 19.24 14.06 -1.95
CA CYS A 400 19.34 12.62 -2.21
C CYS A 400 19.94 12.34 -3.59
N ARG A 401 20.55 11.16 -3.72
CA ARG A 401 21.06 10.61 -4.97
C ARG A 401 20.49 9.22 -5.19
N CYS A 402 19.84 8.96 -6.33
CA CYS A 402 19.32 7.63 -6.67
C CYS A 402 19.79 7.17 -8.05
N ASN A 403 19.75 5.85 -8.30
CA ASN A 403 20.22 5.21 -9.54
C ASN A 403 19.10 4.69 -10.46
N HIS A 404 17.85 5.02 -10.16
CA HIS A 404 16.66 4.61 -10.93
C HIS A 404 15.69 5.79 -11.12
N LEU A 405 14.61 5.56 -11.88
CA LEU A 405 13.56 6.54 -12.19
C LEU A 405 12.25 6.08 -11.57
N THR A 406 11.65 6.89 -10.70
CA THR A 406 10.33 6.64 -10.10
C THR A 406 9.75 7.96 -9.53
N HIS A 407 8.93 7.85 -8.47
CA HIS A 407 8.43 8.95 -7.65
C HIS A 407 9.24 9.01 -6.36
N PHE A 408 9.85 10.15 -6.06
CA PHE A 408 10.74 10.36 -4.93
C PHE A 408 10.11 11.23 -3.85
N ALA A 409 10.45 10.94 -2.59
CA ALA A 409 10.06 11.74 -1.44
C ALA A 409 11.06 11.59 -0.29
N ILE A 410 10.93 12.44 0.73
CA ILE A 410 11.66 12.35 1.99
C ILE A 410 10.74 11.79 3.07
N LEU A 411 11.20 10.75 3.75
CA LEU A 411 10.51 10.12 4.87
C LEU A 411 11.13 10.55 6.20
N MET A 412 10.32 10.55 7.24
CA MET A 412 10.79 10.67 8.61
C MET A 412 11.15 9.30 9.20
N SER A 413 12.36 9.18 9.75
CA SER A 413 12.86 7.95 10.40
C SER A 413 13.29 8.24 11.85
N SER A 414 12.89 7.34 12.77
CA SER A 414 13.22 7.46 14.19
C SER A 414 14.69 7.15 14.44
N SER A 415 15.43 8.15 14.94
CA SER A 415 16.85 8.01 15.30
C SER A 415 17.07 7.09 16.51
N SER A 416 16.07 7.00 17.40
CA SER A 416 16.17 6.30 18.69
C SER A 416 16.00 4.78 18.59
N SER A 417 15.13 4.30 17.70
CA SER A 417 14.93 2.86 17.46
C SER A 417 16.15 2.25 16.77
N ILE A 418 16.77 2.97 15.83
CA ILE A 418 17.95 2.49 15.09
C ILE A 418 19.14 2.27 16.02
N LEU A 419 19.44 3.23 16.91
CA LEU A 419 20.55 3.08 17.86
C LEU A 419 20.33 1.90 18.81
N PHE A 420 19.11 1.77 19.34
CA PHE A 420 18.74 0.62 20.17
C PHE A 420 18.86 -0.70 19.40
N CYS A 421 18.38 -0.73 18.17
CA CYS A 421 18.43 -1.90 17.28
C CYS A 421 19.86 -2.30 16.92
N SER A 422 20.75 -1.33 16.66
CA SER A 422 22.18 -1.58 16.43
C SER A 422 22.88 -2.13 17.67
N ILE A 423 22.55 -1.61 18.87
CA ILE A 423 23.09 -2.13 20.14
C ILE A 423 22.62 -3.57 20.36
N VAL A 424 21.32 -3.84 20.18
CA VAL A 424 20.75 -5.20 20.31
C VAL A 424 21.38 -6.15 19.31
N ALA A 425 21.55 -5.75 18.05
CA ALA A 425 22.22 -6.56 17.03
C ALA A 425 23.68 -6.86 17.40
N GLY A 426 24.42 -5.87 17.93
CA GLY A 426 25.78 -6.03 18.42
C GLY A 426 25.90 -7.00 19.59
N LEU A 427 24.99 -6.89 20.56
CA LEU A 427 24.90 -7.79 21.71
C LEU A 427 24.57 -9.22 21.29
N LEU A 428 23.58 -9.39 20.40
CA LEU A 428 23.22 -10.70 19.87
C LEU A 428 24.40 -11.32 19.10
N HIS A 429 25.12 -10.54 18.26
CA HIS A 429 26.30 -11.02 17.55
C HIS A 429 27.37 -11.55 18.52
N TYR A 430 27.64 -10.80 19.60
CA TYR A 430 28.57 -11.20 20.66
C TYR A 430 28.12 -12.48 21.38
N PHE A 431 26.87 -12.55 21.83
CA PHE A 431 26.37 -13.69 22.60
C PHE A 431 26.34 -14.98 21.79
N PHE A 432 25.98 -14.92 20.50
CA PHE A 432 26.02 -16.12 19.65
C PHE A 432 27.45 -16.60 19.43
N LEU A 433 28.40 -15.70 19.09
CA LEU A 433 29.81 -16.09 18.93
C LEU A 433 30.43 -16.59 20.24
N ALA A 434 30.06 -16.03 21.39
CA ALA A 434 30.48 -16.52 22.70
C ALA A 434 29.93 -17.91 22.98
N ALA A 435 28.67 -18.20 22.64
CA ALA A 435 28.12 -19.54 22.72
C ALA A 435 28.94 -20.53 21.85
N PHE A 436 29.29 -20.16 20.61
CA PHE A 436 30.14 -20.99 19.76
C PHE A 436 31.55 -21.21 20.34
N ALA A 437 32.18 -20.16 20.86
CA ALA A 437 33.51 -20.26 21.46
C ALA A 437 33.50 -21.19 22.69
N TRP A 438 32.49 -21.09 23.55
CA TRP A 438 32.29 -21.99 24.69
C TRP A 438 32.00 -23.43 24.28
N MET A 439 31.22 -23.64 23.22
CA MET A 439 31.00 -24.97 22.66
C MET A 439 32.32 -25.60 22.15
N CYS A 440 33.19 -24.79 21.52
CA CYS A 440 34.52 -25.23 21.09
C CYS A 440 35.42 -25.63 22.27
N ILE A 441 35.43 -24.80 23.31
CA ILE A 441 36.18 -25.07 24.55
C ILE A 441 35.71 -26.37 25.20
N GLU A 442 34.41 -26.61 25.31
CA GLU A 442 33.87 -27.86 25.87
C GLU A 442 34.24 -29.08 25.00
N GLY A 443 34.23 -28.94 23.67
CA GLY A 443 34.70 -29.98 22.75
C GLY A 443 36.18 -30.32 22.96
N ILE A 444 37.04 -29.30 23.06
CA ILE A 444 38.49 -29.47 23.34
C ILE A 444 38.72 -30.04 24.74
N HIS A 445 37.96 -29.59 25.74
CA HIS A 445 38.06 -30.08 27.11
C HIS A 445 37.73 -31.58 27.19
N LEU A 446 36.65 -32.02 26.53
CA LEU A 446 36.33 -33.45 26.44
C LEU A 446 37.44 -34.22 25.72
N TYR A 447 37.97 -33.69 24.62
CA TYR A 447 39.08 -34.32 23.89
C TYR A 447 40.31 -34.52 24.79
N LEU A 448 40.72 -33.50 25.55
CA LEU A 448 41.88 -33.58 26.46
C LEU A 448 41.67 -34.61 27.57
N ILE A 449 40.47 -34.72 28.12
CA ILE A 449 40.10 -35.76 29.10
C ILE A 449 40.26 -37.16 28.48
N VAL A 450 39.78 -37.36 27.25
CA VAL A 450 39.83 -38.66 26.55
C VAL A 450 41.25 -39.05 26.14
N VAL A 451 42.10 -38.08 25.80
CA VAL A 451 43.51 -38.35 25.48
C VAL A 451 44.35 -38.61 26.74
N GLY A 452 43.82 -38.32 27.93
CA GLY A 452 44.47 -38.66 29.20
C GLY A 452 45.72 -37.82 29.48
N VAL A 453 45.82 -36.62 28.92
CA VAL A 453 46.93 -35.71 29.19
C VAL A 453 46.74 -35.13 30.60
N ILE A 454 47.71 -35.31 31.49
CA ILE A 454 47.71 -34.70 32.82
C ILE A 454 48.11 -33.22 32.65
N TYR A 455 47.13 -32.32 32.69
CA TYR A 455 47.36 -30.88 32.62
C TYR A 455 47.06 -30.17 33.94
N ASN A 456 47.70 -29.02 34.16
CA ASN A 456 47.48 -28.21 35.35
C ASN A 456 46.09 -27.55 35.29
N LYS A 457 45.14 -28.04 36.12
CA LYS A 457 43.72 -27.68 36.08
C LYS A 457 43.46 -26.17 36.23
N GLY A 458 44.22 -25.48 37.08
CA GLY A 458 44.00 -24.05 37.36
C GLY A 458 44.45 -23.11 36.23
N PHE A 459 45.60 -23.38 35.61
CA PHE A 459 46.14 -22.55 34.52
C PHE A 459 45.26 -22.65 33.26
N LEU A 460 44.78 -23.85 32.94
CA LEU A 460 43.99 -24.07 31.73
C LEU A 460 42.58 -23.48 31.84
N HIS A 461 41.93 -23.56 33.01
CA HIS A 461 40.62 -22.93 33.23
C HIS A 461 40.68 -21.42 33.01
N LYS A 462 41.66 -20.72 33.59
CA LYS A 462 41.80 -19.26 33.42
C LYS A 462 41.94 -18.88 31.93
N ASN A 463 42.73 -19.64 31.17
CA ASN A 463 42.93 -19.39 29.75
C ASN A 463 41.69 -19.69 28.90
N PHE A 464 40.89 -20.69 29.27
CA PHE A 464 39.61 -20.98 28.61
C PHE A 464 38.58 -19.87 28.79
N TYR A 465 38.44 -19.33 30.01
CA TYR A 465 37.55 -18.18 30.25
C TYR A 465 37.98 -16.95 29.46
N ILE A 466 39.29 -16.67 29.40
CA ILE A 466 39.82 -15.57 28.59
C ILE A 466 39.49 -15.81 27.12
N PHE A 467 39.76 -17.00 26.57
CA PHE A 467 39.53 -17.30 25.16
C PHE A 467 38.03 -17.27 24.79
N GLY A 468 37.16 -17.83 25.62
CA GLY A 468 35.72 -17.95 25.37
C GLY A 468 34.98 -16.62 25.27
N TYR A 469 35.40 -15.61 26.04
CA TYR A 469 34.77 -14.29 26.04
C TYR A 469 35.55 -13.22 25.27
N LEU A 470 36.89 -13.33 25.19
CA LEU A 470 37.71 -12.35 24.48
C LEU A 470 37.69 -12.56 22.97
N SER A 471 37.70 -13.81 22.48
CA SER A 471 37.71 -14.06 21.03
C SER A 471 36.45 -13.53 20.32
N PRO A 472 35.21 -13.69 20.85
CA PRO A 472 34.02 -13.05 20.27
C PRO A 472 34.08 -11.53 20.35
N ALA A 473 34.58 -10.97 21.45
CA ALA A 473 34.68 -9.52 21.63
C ALA A 473 35.62 -8.88 20.59
N VAL A 474 36.74 -9.54 20.27
CA VAL A 474 37.68 -9.09 19.23
C VAL A 474 37.01 -9.12 17.85
N VAL A 475 36.29 -10.20 17.51
CA VAL A 475 35.59 -10.32 16.22
C VAL A 475 34.50 -9.27 16.07
N VAL A 476 33.66 -9.08 17.09
CA VAL A 476 32.58 -8.07 17.06
C VAL A 476 33.16 -6.66 17.04
N GLY A 477 34.19 -6.38 17.84
CA GLY A 477 34.87 -5.08 17.87
C GLY A 477 35.49 -4.71 16.52
N PHE A 478 36.18 -5.65 15.88
CA PHE A 478 36.73 -5.45 14.54
C PHE A 478 35.62 -5.23 13.51
N SER A 479 34.56 -6.03 13.55
CA SER A 479 33.41 -5.91 12.65
C SER A 479 32.66 -4.58 12.83
N ALA A 480 32.49 -4.13 14.08
CA ALA A 480 31.88 -2.83 14.39
C ALA A 480 32.75 -1.65 13.95
N SER A 481 34.08 -1.77 14.08
CA SER A 481 35.02 -0.72 13.62
C SER A 481 34.99 -0.51 12.11
N LEU A 482 34.81 -1.59 11.34
CA LEU A 482 34.72 -1.54 9.88
C LEU A 482 33.31 -1.21 9.36
N GLY A 483 32.27 -1.44 10.17
CA GLY A 483 30.91 -1.57 9.65
C GLY A 483 29.78 -1.33 10.64
N TYR A 484 29.90 -0.38 11.57
CA TYR A 484 28.85 -0.11 12.56
C TYR A 484 27.46 0.16 11.95
N ARG A 485 27.39 0.70 10.72
CA ARG A 485 26.13 0.99 10.00
C ARG A 485 25.39 -0.26 9.53
N TYR A 486 26.05 -1.41 9.51
CA TYR A 486 25.47 -2.69 9.07
C TYR A 486 24.92 -3.53 10.23
N TYR A 487 24.93 -2.99 11.45
CA TYR A 487 24.28 -3.57 12.63
C TYR A 487 22.85 -3.04 12.75
N GLY A 488 21.87 -3.90 12.53
CA GLY A 488 20.44 -3.56 12.54
C GLY A 488 19.94 -3.15 11.15
N THR A 489 18.72 -3.57 10.82
CA THR A 489 18.01 -3.17 9.59
C THR A 489 16.70 -2.49 9.98
N THR A 490 16.04 -1.84 9.02
CA THR A 490 14.73 -1.18 9.25
C THR A 490 13.60 -2.17 9.57
N LYS A 491 13.79 -3.46 9.29
CA LYS A 491 12.78 -4.52 9.51
C LYS A 491 13.13 -5.46 10.66
N VAL A 492 14.41 -5.71 10.91
CA VAL A 492 14.90 -6.68 11.90
C VAL A 492 16.19 -6.19 12.56
N CYS A 493 16.31 -6.34 13.87
CA CYS A 493 17.51 -6.02 14.64
C CYS A 493 18.57 -7.11 14.57
N TRP A 494 19.11 -7.32 13.37
CA TRP A 494 20.18 -8.29 13.10
C TRP A 494 21.21 -7.73 12.09
N LEU A 495 22.31 -8.46 11.84
CA LEU A 495 23.33 -8.07 10.86
C LEU A 495 22.72 -8.00 9.45
N SER A 496 23.07 -6.95 8.71
CA SER A 496 22.66 -6.83 7.30
C SER A 496 23.27 -7.95 6.44
N THR A 497 22.45 -8.53 5.56
CA THR A 497 22.87 -9.49 4.54
C THR A 497 23.48 -8.80 3.31
N GLU A 498 23.33 -7.49 3.20
CA GLU A 498 23.92 -6.68 2.14
C GLU A 498 25.45 -6.56 2.33
N ASN A 499 26.20 -6.48 1.23
CA ASN A 499 27.67 -6.36 1.22
C ASN A 499 28.44 -7.49 1.93
N ASN A 500 27.88 -8.69 2.04
CA ASN A 500 28.55 -9.84 2.67
C ASN A 500 28.93 -9.63 4.14
N PHE A 501 28.36 -8.62 4.82
CA PHE A 501 28.70 -8.32 6.23
C PHE A 501 28.33 -9.46 7.18
N ILE A 502 27.29 -10.22 6.85
CA ILE A 502 26.87 -11.44 7.55
C ILE A 502 27.98 -12.51 7.64
N TRP A 503 28.97 -12.49 6.75
CA TRP A 503 30.12 -13.41 6.82
C TRP A 503 31.03 -13.18 8.02
N SER A 504 30.97 -12.00 8.66
CA SER A 504 31.62 -11.74 9.95
C SER A 504 31.13 -12.67 11.06
N PHE A 505 29.89 -13.15 10.96
CA PHE A 505 29.30 -14.14 11.84
C PHE A 505 29.43 -15.58 11.29
N ILE A 506 29.00 -15.78 10.03
CA ILE A 506 28.94 -17.13 9.43
C ILE A 506 30.33 -17.77 9.33
N GLY A 507 31.35 -17.00 8.94
CA GLY A 507 32.71 -17.52 8.77
C GLY A 507 33.27 -18.15 10.06
N PRO A 508 33.36 -17.38 11.18
CA PRO A 508 33.78 -17.92 12.47
C PRO A 508 32.91 -19.08 12.96
N ALA A 509 31.58 -19.00 12.80
CA ALA A 509 30.67 -20.06 13.23
C ALA A 509 30.93 -21.39 12.48
N CYS A 510 31.06 -21.34 11.15
CA CYS A 510 31.37 -22.53 10.34
C CYS A 510 32.73 -23.14 10.70
N LEU A 511 33.76 -22.31 10.92
CA LEU A 511 35.08 -22.79 11.34
C LEU A 511 35.02 -23.52 12.68
N ILE A 512 34.29 -22.95 13.66
CA ILE A 512 34.13 -23.55 14.98
C ILE A 512 33.36 -24.87 14.87
N ILE A 513 32.25 -24.92 14.13
CA ILE A 513 31.47 -26.15 13.92
C ILE A 513 32.35 -27.24 13.29
N LEU A 514 33.18 -26.89 12.30
CA LEU A 514 34.09 -27.83 11.65
C LEU A 514 35.12 -28.41 12.64
N VAL A 515 35.80 -27.56 13.42
CA VAL A 515 36.78 -28.01 14.45
C VAL A 515 36.12 -28.96 15.45
N ASN A 516 34.90 -28.62 15.85
CA ASN A 516 34.10 -29.40 16.79
C ASN A 516 33.70 -30.77 16.24
N LEU A 517 33.26 -30.85 14.98
CA LEU A 517 32.94 -32.12 14.31
C LEU A 517 34.18 -33.01 14.16
N LEU A 518 35.34 -32.44 13.85
CA LEU A 518 36.60 -33.17 13.78
C LEU A 518 37.01 -33.72 15.15
N ALA A 519 36.94 -32.90 16.20
CA ALA A 519 37.23 -33.33 17.57
C ALA A 519 36.30 -34.48 18.00
N PHE A 520 35.00 -34.37 17.71
CA PHE A 520 34.02 -35.42 17.95
C PHE A 520 34.36 -36.72 17.22
N GLY A 521 34.69 -36.65 15.93
CA GLY A 521 35.08 -37.81 15.12
C GLY A 521 36.30 -38.55 15.70
N VAL A 522 37.31 -37.80 16.16
CA VAL A 522 38.52 -38.37 16.80
C VAL A 522 38.17 -39.02 18.15
N ILE A 523 37.33 -38.38 18.96
CA ILE A 523 36.88 -38.94 20.25
C ILE A 523 36.15 -40.26 20.02
N ILE A 524 35.19 -40.28 19.09
CA ILE A 524 34.42 -41.49 18.74
C ILE A 524 35.34 -42.60 18.23
N TYR A 525 36.23 -42.30 17.28
CA TYR A 525 37.21 -43.26 16.77
C TYR A 525 38.06 -43.88 17.90
N LYS A 526 38.57 -43.04 18.81
CA LYS A 526 39.40 -43.50 19.92
C LYS A 526 38.61 -44.33 20.93
N VAL A 527 37.36 -43.93 21.25
CA VAL A 527 36.45 -44.68 22.13
C VAL A 527 36.09 -46.04 21.53
N PHE A 528 35.73 -46.11 20.24
CA PHE A 528 35.42 -47.37 19.57
C PHE A 528 36.64 -48.31 19.52
N ARG A 529 37.81 -47.78 19.14
CA ARG A 529 39.05 -48.57 19.07
C ARG A 529 39.47 -49.11 20.45
N HIS A 530 39.30 -48.32 21.51
CA HIS A 530 39.60 -48.74 22.87
C HIS A 530 38.58 -49.77 23.40
N THR A 531 37.31 -49.67 23.00
CA THR A 531 36.25 -50.62 23.39
C THR A 531 36.38 -51.96 22.68
N ALA A 532 36.90 -51.98 21.45
CA ALA A 532 37.11 -53.22 20.67
C ALA A 532 38.27 -54.10 21.18
N GLY A 533 39.12 -53.60 22.10
CA GLY A 533 40.35 -54.28 22.55
C GLY A 533 40.36 -54.83 23.98
N LEU A 534 39.30 -54.70 24.78
CA LEU A 534 39.31 -55.01 26.22
C LEU A 534 38.27 -56.07 26.64
N LYS A 535 38.68 -57.06 27.45
CA LYS A 535 37.79 -57.91 28.28
C LYS A 535 37.24 -57.07 29.45
N PRO A 536 35.98 -57.29 29.90
CA PRO A 536 35.29 -56.32 30.74
C PRO A 536 35.71 -56.41 32.22
N GLU A 537 36.46 -55.43 32.71
CA GLU A 537 36.54 -55.12 34.15
C GLU A 537 35.60 -53.95 34.51
N VAL A 538 34.92 -54.07 35.65
CA VAL A 538 33.78 -53.24 36.08
C VAL A 538 34.11 -51.74 36.20
N SER A 539 35.36 -51.38 36.52
CA SER A 539 35.82 -50.00 36.65
C SER A 539 36.00 -49.27 35.29
N CYS A 540 36.32 -50.01 34.22
CA CYS A 540 36.53 -49.44 32.88
C CYS A 540 35.20 -49.04 32.21
N TYR A 541 34.13 -49.79 32.51
CA TYR A 541 32.79 -49.56 31.96
C TYR A 541 32.15 -48.25 32.44
N GLU A 542 32.40 -47.83 33.69
CA GLU A 542 31.82 -46.59 34.23
C GLU A 542 32.40 -45.32 33.59
N ASN A 543 33.71 -45.29 33.32
CA ASN A 543 34.36 -44.19 32.61
C ASN A 543 33.94 -44.11 31.13
N ILE A 544 33.79 -45.25 30.45
CA ILE A 544 33.30 -45.30 29.06
C ILE A 544 31.85 -44.82 28.97
N ARG A 545 30.98 -45.19 29.92
CA ARG A 545 29.57 -44.75 29.96
C ARG A 545 29.44 -43.25 30.23
N SER A 546 30.30 -42.69 31.09
CA SER A 546 30.37 -41.24 31.32
C SER A 546 30.86 -40.49 30.07
N CYS A 547 31.80 -41.07 29.33
CA CYS A 547 32.34 -40.50 28.11
C CYS A 547 31.35 -40.55 26.93
N ALA A 548 30.64 -41.67 26.76
CA ALA A 548 29.58 -41.82 25.75
C ALA A 548 28.40 -40.86 25.99
N ARG A 549 28.04 -40.61 27.26
CA ARG A 549 27.03 -39.59 27.62
C ARG A 549 27.49 -38.17 27.30
N GLY A 550 28.76 -37.84 27.56
CA GLY A 550 29.34 -36.55 27.20
C GLY A 550 29.39 -36.34 25.68
N ALA A 551 29.82 -37.34 24.93
CA ALA A 551 29.85 -37.30 23.47
C ALA A 551 28.45 -37.20 22.85
N LEU A 552 27.46 -37.92 23.39
CA LEU A 552 26.06 -37.84 22.92
C LEU A 552 25.44 -36.46 23.22
N ALA A 553 25.70 -35.90 24.40
CA ALA A 553 25.28 -34.54 24.75
C ALA A 553 25.92 -33.50 23.82
N LEU A 554 27.21 -33.66 23.52
CA LEU A 554 27.92 -32.83 22.55
C LEU A 554 27.34 -32.95 21.15
N LEU A 555 27.03 -34.14 20.62
CA LEU A 555 26.45 -34.30 19.27
C LEU A 555 25.17 -33.44 19.06
N PHE A 556 24.26 -33.44 20.03
CA PHE A 556 23.03 -32.65 20.00
C PHE A 556 23.27 -31.15 20.27
N LEU A 557 24.30 -30.80 21.05
CA LEU A 557 24.72 -29.42 21.30
C LEU A 557 25.46 -28.78 20.11
N LEU A 558 26.18 -29.58 19.32
CA LEU A 558 27.27 -29.15 18.46
C LEU A 558 26.94 -29.24 16.96
N GLY A 559 26.09 -30.20 16.57
CA GLY A 559 25.87 -30.51 15.14
C GLY A 559 24.49 -30.08 14.64
N THR A 560 23.43 -30.69 15.12
CA THR A 560 22.16 -30.70 14.38
C THR A 560 21.45 -29.34 14.34
N THR A 561 21.40 -28.61 15.46
CA THR A 561 20.70 -27.31 15.53
C THR A 561 21.36 -26.25 14.64
N TRP A 562 22.67 -26.10 14.77
CA TRP A 562 23.43 -25.06 14.07
C TRP A 562 23.76 -25.41 12.62
N ILE A 563 23.87 -26.69 12.26
CA ILE A 563 23.93 -27.11 10.85
C ILE A 563 22.65 -26.69 10.12
N PHE A 564 21.47 -26.92 10.70
CA PHE A 564 20.22 -26.45 10.11
C PHE A 564 20.09 -24.92 10.13
N GLY A 565 20.64 -24.25 11.14
CA GLY A 565 20.71 -22.79 11.18
C GLY A 565 21.51 -22.20 10.03
N VAL A 566 22.72 -22.72 9.77
CA VAL A 566 23.53 -22.29 8.62
C VAL A 566 22.85 -22.64 7.29
N LEU A 567 22.25 -23.82 7.18
CA LEU A 567 21.52 -24.24 5.98
C LEU A 567 20.31 -23.34 5.69
N HIS A 568 19.61 -22.87 6.72
CA HIS A 568 18.53 -21.91 6.58
C HIS A 568 19.03 -20.56 6.04
N VAL A 569 20.17 -20.07 6.53
CA VAL A 569 20.77 -18.81 6.05
C VAL A 569 21.23 -18.91 4.59
N VAL A 570 21.72 -20.08 4.14
CA VAL A 570 22.24 -20.27 2.77
C VAL A 570 21.14 -20.57 1.75
N HIS A 571 20.08 -21.29 2.12
CA HIS A 571 19.04 -21.73 1.17
C HIS A 571 17.66 -21.07 1.37
N ALA A 572 17.48 -20.28 2.43
CA ALA A 572 16.27 -19.49 2.71
C ALA A 572 14.94 -20.27 2.50
N SER A 573 14.90 -21.55 2.90
CA SER A 573 13.72 -22.41 2.74
C SER A 573 12.85 -22.42 4.00
N VAL A 574 11.53 -22.51 3.79
CA VAL A 574 10.54 -22.68 4.87
C VAL A 574 10.78 -24.00 5.62
N VAL A 575 11.16 -25.07 4.91
CA VAL A 575 11.45 -26.38 5.52
C VAL A 575 12.66 -26.29 6.45
N THR A 576 13.72 -25.60 6.02
CA THR A 576 14.93 -25.43 6.85
C THR A 576 14.66 -24.54 8.06
N ALA A 577 13.74 -23.57 7.96
CA ALA A 577 13.29 -22.76 9.09
C ALA A 577 12.58 -23.59 10.17
N TYR A 578 11.66 -24.49 9.78
CA TYR A 578 10.98 -25.40 10.71
C TYR A 578 11.96 -26.35 11.39
N LEU A 579 12.87 -26.96 10.61
CA LEU A 579 13.90 -27.86 11.15
C LEU A 579 14.82 -27.16 12.15
N PHE A 580 15.24 -25.92 11.85
CA PHE A 580 16.03 -25.11 12.75
C PHE A 580 15.27 -24.80 14.05
N THR A 581 14.02 -24.34 13.95
CA THR A 581 13.19 -23.93 15.09
C THR A 581 12.91 -25.10 16.03
N VAL A 582 12.50 -26.25 15.48
CA VAL A 582 12.21 -27.46 16.28
C VAL A 582 13.48 -27.95 16.98
N SER A 583 14.60 -28.02 16.26
CA SER A 583 15.86 -28.48 16.85
C SER A 583 16.33 -27.53 17.96
N ASN A 584 16.21 -26.22 17.76
CA ASN A 584 16.61 -25.20 18.73
C ASN A 584 15.73 -25.24 20.00
N ALA A 585 14.42 -25.48 19.85
CA ALA A 585 13.50 -25.62 20.99
C ALA A 585 13.89 -26.77 21.94
N PHE A 586 14.38 -27.88 21.39
CA PHE A 586 14.81 -29.03 22.20
C PHE A 586 16.23 -28.89 22.77
N GLN A 587 17.03 -27.93 22.30
CA GLN A 587 18.43 -27.78 22.74
C GLN A 587 18.54 -27.60 24.26
N GLY A 588 17.73 -26.71 24.85
CA GLY A 588 17.71 -26.48 26.30
C GLY A 588 17.24 -27.71 27.11
N MET A 589 16.25 -28.44 26.58
CA MET A 589 15.76 -29.67 27.20
C MET A 589 16.84 -30.76 27.25
N PHE A 590 17.62 -30.93 26.18
CA PHE A 590 18.72 -31.89 26.16
C PHE A 590 19.84 -31.51 27.12
N ILE A 591 20.20 -30.22 27.21
CA ILE A 591 21.17 -29.74 28.21
C ILE A 591 20.73 -30.12 29.62
N PHE A 592 19.48 -29.85 29.96
CA PHE A 592 18.92 -30.19 31.27
C PHE A 592 18.92 -31.71 31.53
N LEU A 593 18.48 -32.51 30.55
CA LEU A 593 18.46 -33.96 30.69
C LEU A 593 19.86 -34.55 30.89
N PHE A 594 20.83 -34.17 30.06
CA PHE A 594 22.17 -34.75 30.10
C PHE A 594 23.02 -34.22 31.24
N LEU A 595 22.97 -32.92 31.54
CA LEU A 595 23.79 -32.31 32.60
C LEU A 595 23.14 -32.38 33.98
N CYS A 596 21.82 -32.18 34.10
CA CYS A 596 21.17 -32.15 35.41
C CYS A 596 20.64 -33.52 35.83
N ILE A 597 19.90 -34.22 34.96
CA ILE A 597 19.23 -35.47 35.33
C ILE A 597 20.16 -36.68 35.21
N LEU A 598 20.93 -36.80 34.12
CA LEU A 598 21.74 -37.99 33.82
C LEU A 598 23.18 -37.94 34.38
N SER A 599 23.57 -36.83 34.99
CA SER A 599 24.89 -36.65 35.60
C SER A 599 24.94 -37.29 36.99
N ARG A 600 25.75 -38.35 37.13
CA ARG A 600 25.92 -39.07 38.40
C ARG A 600 26.39 -38.18 39.56
N LYS A 601 27.29 -37.23 39.30
CA LYS A 601 27.77 -36.29 40.33
C LYS A 601 26.63 -35.43 40.90
N ILE A 602 25.73 -34.99 40.04
CA ILE A 602 24.59 -34.17 40.44
C ILE A 602 23.51 -35.03 41.09
N GLN A 603 23.28 -36.25 40.60
CA GLN A 603 22.40 -37.22 41.25
C GLN A 603 22.87 -37.55 42.68
N GLU A 604 24.17 -37.67 42.92
CA GLU A 604 24.75 -37.90 44.24
C GLU A 604 24.57 -36.71 45.19
N GLU A 605 24.71 -35.48 44.70
CA GLU A 605 24.44 -34.28 45.50
C GLU A 605 22.94 -34.08 45.77
N TYR A 606 22.07 -34.34 44.78
CA TYR A 606 20.62 -34.38 45.01
C TYR A 606 20.27 -35.44 46.06
N TYR A 607 20.86 -36.62 45.96
CA TYR A 607 20.66 -37.68 46.94
C TYR A 607 21.13 -37.27 48.35
N ARG A 608 22.27 -36.56 48.48
CA ARG A 608 22.73 -36.01 49.78
C ARG A 608 21.79 -34.93 50.32
N LEU A 609 21.30 -34.03 49.47
CA LEU A 609 20.31 -33.02 49.82
C LEU A 609 19.00 -33.65 50.31
N PHE A 610 18.48 -34.65 49.58
CA PHE A 610 17.25 -35.37 49.96
C PHE A 610 17.44 -36.27 51.19
N LYS A 611 18.63 -36.82 51.40
CA LYS A 611 18.97 -37.62 52.60
C LYS A 611 19.08 -36.77 53.86
N ASN A 612 19.40 -35.48 53.73
CA ASN A 612 19.50 -34.53 54.84
C ASN A 612 18.17 -33.82 55.17
N VAL A 613 17.07 -34.14 54.47
CA VAL A 613 15.72 -33.74 54.88
C VAL A 613 15.25 -34.73 55.97
N PRO A 614 14.98 -34.28 57.20
CA PRO A 614 14.45 -35.16 58.24
C PRO A 614 13.15 -35.82 57.77
N CYS A 615 13.12 -37.15 57.87
CA CYS A 615 12.03 -38.05 57.52
C CYS A 615 10.61 -37.46 57.62
N CYS A 616 9.90 -37.40 56.49
CA CYS A 616 8.43 -37.39 56.45
C CYS A 616 7.88 -38.52 55.55
N PHE A 617 8.56 -39.68 55.55
CA PHE A 617 8.09 -40.90 54.89
C PHE A 617 7.88 -42.07 55.87
N GLY A 618 7.61 -41.76 57.14
CA GLY A 618 7.22 -42.74 58.16
C GLY A 618 5.72 -43.03 58.25
N CYS A 619 4.89 -42.51 57.33
CA CYS A 619 3.42 -42.66 57.37
C CYS A 619 2.84 -43.46 56.18
N LEU A 620 3.67 -44.11 55.37
CA LEU A 620 3.22 -45.11 54.40
C LEU A 620 4.01 -46.41 54.59
N ARG A 621 3.65 -47.15 55.65
CA ARG A 621 3.76 -48.61 55.66
C ARG A 621 2.61 -49.21 56.45
#